data_AF-A0A8D0G3D4-F1
#
_entry.id   AF-A0A8D0G3D4-F1
#
_cell.length_a   1.000
_cell.length_b   1.000
_cell.length_c   1.000
_cell.angle_alpha   90.00
_cell.angle_beta   90.00
_cell.angle_gamma   90.00
#
_symmetry.space_group_name_H-M   'P 1'
#
loop_
_entity.id
_entity.type
_entity.pdbx_description
1 polymer ?
#
loop_
_entity_poly.entity_id
_entity_poly.type
_entity_poly.pdbx_seq_one_letter_code
_entity_poly.pdbx_strand_id
1 'polypeptide(L)'
;CCIDIPDVPAETVYDVLHDTEYRRKWDMSVIETHDIAQLTANADVGYYAWKCPKPLKNRDVVTLRSWQVLDKSYIIISFSVKHPQYPPRKDLVRAVSILAGYLVCSTGSNSCTLTYLAQVDPKGSLPKWVVSKASQYLAPKMMKKIHKACLKYPSWKQQHNAGTKPWLHPEQNKLPTMVLSELALQHAASLEDIDES
;
A
#
# COMPACT_ATOMS: atom_id res chain seq x y z
N CYS A 1 3.60 -14.02 2.36
CA CYS A 1 3.64 -14.14 3.85
C CYS A 1 2.21 -14.21 4.34
N CYS A 2 1.86 -15.16 5.20
CA CYS A 2 0.51 -15.29 5.77
C CYS A 2 0.61 -15.27 7.30
N ILE A 3 -0.33 -14.60 7.97
CA ILE A 3 -0.50 -14.65 9.43
C ILE A 3 -1.96 -14.86 9.79
N ASP A 4 -2.19 -15.51 10.92
CA ASP A 4 -3.50 -15.54 11.58
C ASP A 4 -3.66 -14.31 12.47
N ILE A 5 -4.87 -13.75 12.48
CA ILE A 5 -5.28 -12.63 13.32
C ILE A 5 -6.52 -13.08 14.12
N PRO A 6 -6.33 -13.58 15.35
CA PRO A 6 -7.38 -14.28 16.10
C PRO A 6 -8.37 -13.35 16.84
N ASP A 7 -8.08 -12.05 16.88
CA ASP A 7 -8.71 -11.07 17.76
C ASP A 7 -9.19 -9.81 17.03
N VAL A 8 -9.27 -9.85 15.69
CA VAL A 8 -9.72 -8.75 14.84
C VAL A 8 -10.60 -9.30 13.70
N PRO A 9 -11.75 -8.67 13.41
CA PRO A 9 -12.59 -9.04 12.27
C PRO A 9 -11.96 -8.62 10.94
N ALA A 10 -12.27 -9.34 9.86
CA ALA A 10 -11.68 -9.10 8.54
C ALA A 10 -11.94 -7.67 8.03
N GLU A 11 -13.10 -7.11 8.35
CA GLU A 11 -13.55 -5.75 8.01
C GLU A 11 -12.60 -4.70 8.58
N THR A 12 -12.14 -4.87 9.83
CA THR A 12 -11.20 -3.93 10.46
C THR A 12 -9.84 -3.98 9.78
N VAL A 13 -9.38 -5.17 9.39
CA VAL A 13 -8.13 -5.31 8.63
C VAL A 13 -8.26 -4.63 7.27
N TYR A 14 -9.39 -4.84 6.59
CA TYR A 14 -9.70 -4.21 5.31
C TYR A 14 -9.71 -2.68 5.41
N ASP A 15 -10.37 -2.12 6.43
CA ASP A 15 -10.38 -0.68 6.68
C ASP A 15 -8.97 -0.12 6.93
N VAL A 16 -8.17 -0.77 7.77
CA VAL A 16 -6.78 -0.34 8.07
C VAL A 16 -5.89 -0.33 6.84
N LEU A 17 -6.12 -1.25 5.90
CA LEU A 17 -5.36 -1.31 4.65
C LEU A 17 -5.74 -0.18 3.67
N HIS A 18 -6.98 0.31 3.73
CA HIS A 18 -7.46 1.41 2.89
C HIS A 18 -7.22 2.81 3.47
N ASP A 19 -7.26 2.96 4.80
CA ASP A 19 -7.23 4.27 5.45
C ASP A 19 -5.82 4.91 5.40
N THR A 20 -5.59 5.73 4.37
CA THR A 20 -4.33 6.43 4.11
C THR A 20 -3.99 7.46 5.19
N GLU A 21 -5.00 8.06 5.82
CA GLU A 21 -4.81 8.93 6.98
C GLU A 21 -4.28 8.13 8.17
N TYR A 22 -4.90 6.98 8.45
CA TYR A 22 -4.43 6.11 9.53
C TYR A 22 -3.05 5.51 9.26
N ARG A 23 -2.71 5.24 8.00
CA ARG A 23 -1.38 4.74 7.61
C ARG A 23 -0.25 5.60 8.16
N ARG A 24 -0.40 6.93 8.11
CA ARG A 24 0.57 7.89 8.67
C ARG A 24 0.73 7.77 10.19
N LYS A 25 -0.28 7.27 10.90
CA LYS A 25 -0.26 7.13 12.36
C LYS A 25 0.56 5.92 12.82
N TRP A 26 0.47 4.79 12.13
CA TRP A 26 1.10 3.54 12.58
C TRP A 26 2.36 3.16 11.80
N ASP A 27 2.51 3.62 10.56
CA ASP A 27 3.70 3.36 9.77
C ASP A 27 4.73 4.49 9.88
N MET A 28 5.64 4.35 10.85
CA MET A 28 6.72 5.31 11.10
C MET A 28 7.73 5.45 9.93
N SER A 29 7.67 4.57 8.92
CA SER A 29 8.54 4.70 7.74
C SER A 29 8.01 5.69 6.73
N VAL A 30 6.72 6.06 6.80
CA VAL A 30 6.08 6.98 5.85
C VAL A 30 6.73 8.36 5.91
N ILE A 31 7.08 8.87 4.75
CA ILE A 31 7.45 10.27 4.52
C ILE A 31 6.21 11.02 4.03
N GLU A 32 5.54 10.45 3.03
CA GLU A 32 4.41 11.07 2.34
C GLU A 32 3.51 9.95 1.78
N THR A 33 2.20 10.12 1.87
CA THR A 33 1.23 9.16 1.29
C THR A 33 -0.10 9.84 1.06
N HIS A 34 -0.67 9.70 -0.12
CA HIS A 34 -1.99 10.23 -0.45
C HIS A 34 -2.53 9.59 -1.74
N ASP A 35 -3.85 9.54 -1.85
CA ASP A 35 -4.51 9.15 -3.07
C ASP A 35 -4.52 10.34 -4.05
N ILE A 36 -4.29 10.08 -5.33
CA ILE A 36 -4.13 11.08 -6.40
C ILE A 36 -5.43 11.27 -7.15
N ALA A 37 -6.01 10.19 -7.66
CA ALA A 37 -7.19 10.22 -8.51
C ALA A 37 -7.95 8.89 -8.47
N GLN A 38 -9.26 8.95 -8.72
CA GLN A 38 -10.11 7.78 -8.83
C GLN A 38 -10.26 7.37 -10.30
N LEU A 39 -10.12 6.09 -10.60
CA LEU A 39 -10.36 5.50 -11.93
C LEU A 39 -11.75 4.89 -12.03
N THR A 40 -12.17 4.17 -10.98
CA THR A 40 -13.50 3.54 -10.87
C THR A 40 -13.94 3.51 -9.40
N ALA A 41 -15.13 2.99 -9.10
CA ALA A 41 -15.60 2.83 -7.72
C ALA A 41 -14.65 2.00 -6.84
N ASN A 42 -13.87 1.10 -7.45
CA ASN A 42 -12.96 0.18 -6.77
C ASN A 42 -11.53 0.20 -7.33
N ALA A 43 -11.11 1.32 -7.93
CA ALA A 43 -9.74 1.52 -8.38
C ALA A 43 -9.33 2.99 -8.27
N ASP A 44 -8.14 3.23 -7.73
CA ASP A 44 -7.53 4.54 -7.58
C ASP A 44 -6.04 4.51 -7.92
N VAL A 45 -5.47 5.71 -8.05
CA VAL A 45 -4.03 5.94 -8.16
C VAL A 45 -3.58 6.62 -6.89
N GLY A 46 -2.49 6.13 -6.29
CA GLY A 46 -1.94 6.69 -5.06
C GLY A 46 -0.42 6.87 -5.12
N TYR A 47 0.08 7.76 -4.28
CA TYR A 47 1.49 8.03 -4.06
C TYR A 47 1.91 7.58 -2.66
N TYR A 48 3.09 6.99 -2.56
CA TYR A 48 3.67 6.55 -1.29
C TYR A 48 5.19 6.71 -1.28
N ALA A 49 5.74 7.37 -0.27
CA ALA A 49 7.17 7.55 -0.06
C ALA A 49 7.58 7.11 1.35
N TRP A 50 8.73 6.45 1.47
CA TRP A 50 9.20 5.89 2.74
C TRP A 50 10.70 6.06 2.99
N LYS A 51 11.04 6.09 4.27
CA LYS A 51 12.40 6.18 4.77
C LYS A 51 13.14 4.86 4.59
N CYS A 52 14.37 4.94 4.10
CA CYS A 52 15.29 3.81 4.06
C CYS A 52 16.43 3.98 5.07
N PRO A 53 17.01 2.89 5.57
CA PRO A 53 18.19 2.95 6.41
C PRO A 53 19.35 3.62 5.66
N LYS A 54 20.04 4.57 6.31
CA LYS A 54 21.28 5.14 5.78
C LYS A 54 22.31 4.03 5.53
N PRO A 55 23.13 4.10 4.47
CA PRO A 55 23.33 5.24 3.57
C PRO A 55 22.34 5.31 2.38
N LEU A 56 21.33 4.46 2.32
CA LEU A 56 20.45 4.40 1.15
C LEU A 56 19.55 5.64 1.02
N LYS A 57 19.35 6.11 -0.21
CA LYS A 57 18.32 7.12 -0.53
C LYS A 57 16.92 6.57 -0.19
N ASN A 58 16.01 7.46 0.18
CA ASN A 58 14.61 7.11 0.43
C ASN A 58 13.92 6.74 -0.89
N ARG A 59 12.80 6.03 -0.84
CA ARG A 59 12.09 5.59 -2.05
C ARG A 59 10.68 6.17 -2.10
N ASP A 60 10.19 6.33 -3.32
CA ASP A 60 8.79 6.57 -3.62
C ASP A 60 8.23 5.57 -4.63
N VAL A 61 6.90 5.50 -4.70
CA VAL A 61 6.16 4.72 -5.69
C VAL A 61 4.86 5.43 -6.03
N VAL A 62 4.45 5.32 -7.29
CA VAL A 62 3.10 5.67 -7.76
C VAL A 62 2.43 4.36 -8.18
N THR A 63 1.31 4.03 -7.56
CA THR A 63 0.61 2.76 -7.82
C THR A 63 -0.83 2.98 -8.23
N LEU A 64 -1.28 2.20 -9.21
CA LEU A 64 -2.70 1.92 -9.39
C LEU A 64 -3.05 0.80 -8.40
N ARG A 65 -4.06 1.03 -7.57
CA ARG A 65 -4.62 0.05 -6.65
C ARG A 65 -6.06 -0.24 -7.06
N SER A 66 -6.45 -1.51 -6.98
CA SER A 66 -7.83 -1.95 -7.14
C SER A 66 -8.19 -2.98 -6.08
N TRP A 67 -9.46 -3.02 -5.70
CA TRP A 67 -9.95 -3.89 -4.64
C TRP A 67 -11.25 -4.57 -5.03
N GLN A 68 -11.50 -5.71 -4.39
CA GLN A 68 -12.72 -6.47 -4.57
C GLN A 68 -13.13 -7.10 -3.23
N VAL A 69 -14.41 -6.93 -2.91
CA VAL A 69 -15.06 -7.61 -1.78
C VAL A 69 -15.75 -8.87 -2.32
N LEU A 70 -15.49 -9.99 -1.66
CA LEU A 70 -16.13 -11.29 -1.87
C LEU A 70 -16.78 -11.69 -0.54
N ASP A 71 -17.70 -12.66 -0.55
CA ASP A 71 -18.54 -13.03 0.62
C ASP A 71 -17.80 -13.08 1.97
N LYS A 72 -16.64 -13.75 2.03
CA LYS A 72 -15.85 -13.91 3.25
C LYS A 72 -14.41 -13.44 3.10
N SER A 73 -14.11 -12.69 2.05
CA SER A 73 -12.74 -12.30 1.77
C SER A 73 -12.62 -10.98 1.03
N TYR A 74 -11.54 -10.26 1.31
CA TYR A 74 -11.24 -8.96 0.74
C TYR A 74 -9.91 -9.05 -0.01
N ILE A 75 -9.90 -8.59 -1.26
CA ILE A 75 -8.71 -8.56 -2.10
C ILE A 75 -8.35 -7.11 -2.38
N ILE A 76 -7.08 -6.76 -2.18
CA ILE A 76 -6.51 -5.47 -2.60
C ILE A 76 -5.27 -5.80 -3.40
N ILE A 77 -5.17 -5.31 -4.63
CA ILE A 77 -4.00 -5.47 -5.49
C ILE A 77 -3.50 -4.10 -5.94
N SER A 78 -2.19 -3.98 -6.12
CA SER A 78 -1.60 -2.78 -6.67
C SER A 78 -0.35 -3.08 -7.49
N PHE A 79 -0.08 -2.23 -8.47
CA PHE A 79 1.12 -2.26 -9.29
C PHE A 79 1.51 -0.84 -9.68
N SER A 80 2.77 -0.67 -10.08
CA SER A 80 3.31 0.66 -10.38
C SER A 80 2.83 1.18 -11.73
N VAL A 81 2.52 2.46 -11.76
CA VAL A 81 2.16 3.20 -12.98
C VAL A 81 2.96 4.49 -13.05
N LYS A 82 3.09 5.05 -14.24
CA LYS A 82 3.60 6.40 -14.47
C LYS A 82 2.42 7.35 -14.52
N HIS A 83 2.44 8.35 -13.65
CA HIS A 83 1.48 9.44 -13.67
C HIS A 83 2.19 10.72 -14.15
N PRO A 84 1.65 11.46 -15.15
CA PRO A 84 2.33 12.62 -15.76
C PRO A 84 2.78 13.69 -14.75
N GLN A 85 1.97 13.95 -13.72
CA GLN A 85 2.25 14.94 -12.68
C GLN A 85 3.13 14.42 -11.52
N TYR A 86 3.51 13.13 -11.52
CA TYR A 86 4.38 12.54 -10.49
C TYR A 86 5.63 11.89 -11.12
N PRO A 87 6.47 12.67 -11.84
CA PRO A 87 7.74 12.17 -12.37
C PRO A 87 8.69 11.75 -11.24
N PRO A 88 9.75 10.96 -11.53
CA PRO A 88 10.80 10.67 -10.56
C PRO A 88 11.39 11.93 -9.94
N ARG A 89 11.61 11.91 -8.63
CA ARG A 89 12.20 13.02 -7.88
C ARG A 89 13.70 12.81 -7.71
N LYS A 90 14.49 13.89 -7.65
CA LYS A 90 15.95 13.79 -7.51
C LYS A 90 16.41 13.33 -6.12
N ASP A 91 15.60 13.57 -5.09
CA ASP A 91 15.90 13.24 -3.68
C ASP A 91 15.48 11.81 -3.29
N LEU A 92 14.75 11.11 -4.16
CA LEU A 92 14.19 9.78 -3.91
C LEU A 92 14.50 8.83 -5.07
N VAL A 93 14.64 7.54 -4.77
CA VAL A 93 14.71 6.51 -5.80
C VAL A 93 13.29 6.01 -6.10
N ARG A 94 12.88 6.05 -7.37
CA ARG A 94 11.58 5.51 -7.81
C ARG A 94 11.63 3.98 -7.81
N ALA A 95 11.01 3.37 -6.81
CA ALA A 95 10.83 1.93 -6.75
C ALA A 95 9.73 1.48 -7.72
N VAL A 96 9.76 0.19 -8.10
CA VAL A 96 8.74 -0.43 -8.94
C VAL A 96 8.12 -1.60 -8.19
N SER A 97 6.91 -1.41 -7.66
CA SER A 97 6.02 -2.51 -7.29
C SER A 97 5.50 -3.18 -8.57
N ILE A 98 6.02 -4.37 -8.90
CA ILE A 98 5.56 -5.16 -10.04
C ILE A 98 4.16 -5.69 -9.75
N LEU A 99 3.99 -6.22 -8.54
CA LEU A 99 2.69 -6.63 -8.00
C LEU A 99 2.80 -6.62 -6.47
N ALA A 100 1.87 -5.97 -5.80
CA ALA A 100 1.66 -6.11 -4.37
C ALA A 100 0.18 -6.36 -4.09
N GLY A 101 -0.12 -7.04 -3.00
CA GLY A 101 -1.51 -7.26 -2.64
C GLY A 101 -1.71 -7.89 -1.28
N TYR A 102 -2.95 -7.76 -0.83
CA TYR A 102 -3.47 -8.31 0.41
C TYR A 102 -4.69 -9.17 0.10
N LEU A 103 -4.75 -10.34 0.71
CA LEU A 103 -5.94 -11.17 0.79
C LEU A 103 -6.28 -11.31 2.27
N VAL A 104 -7.45 -10.81 2.66
CA VAL A 104 -8.00 -10.96 4.01
C VAL A 104 -9.12 -11.99 3.94
N CYS A 105 -9.06 -13.06 4.72
CA CYS A 105 -10.13 -14.07 4.76
C CYS A 105 -10.71 -14.15 6.17
N SER A 106 -12.02 -13.97 6.31
CA SER A 106 -12.71 -14.17 7.60
C SER A 106 -12.60 -15.65 8.00
N THR A 107 -12.24 -15.89 9.27
CA THR A 107 -12.26 -17.22 9.89
C THR A 107 -13.30 -17.32 11.00
N GLY A 108 -14.00 -16.22 11.28
CA GLY A 108 -14.98 -16.07 12.36
C GLY A 108 -15.44 -14.62 12.47
N SER A 109 -16.33 -14.34 13.42
CA SER A 109 -16.87 -12.98 13.63
C SER A 109 -15.84 -11.98 14.18
N ASN A 110 -14.75 -12.46 14.80
CA ASN A 110 -13.68 -11.63 15.36
C ASN A 110 -12.30 -12.20 15.04
N SER A 111 -12.16 -12.89 13.91
CA SER A 111 -10.90 -13.49 13.49
C SER A 111 -10.78 -13.57 11.98
N CYS A 112 -9.56 -13.48 11.47
CA CYS A 112 -9.26 -13.59 10.06
C CYS A 112 -7.82 -14.07 9.80
N THR A 113 -7.53 -14.40 8.54
CA THR A 113 -6.15 -14.54 8.05
C THR A 113 -5.80 -13.37 7.15
N LEU A 114 -4.55 -12.94 7.21
CA LEU A 114 -4.01 -11.91 6.33
C LEU A 114 -2.86 -12.51 5.53
N THR A 115 -3.03 -12.58 4.22
CA THR A 115 -1.99 -12.96 3.26
C THR A 115 -1.49 -11.71 2.55
N TYR A 116 -0.17 -11.53 2.54
CA TYR A 116 0.53 -10.48 1.84
C TYR A 116 1.45 -11.06 0.78
N LEU A 117 1.30 -10.57 -0.45
CA LEU A 117 2.15 -10.88 -1.59
C LEU A 117 2.77 -9.58 -2.09
N ALA A 118 4.08 -9.59 -2.34
CA ALA A 118 4.75 -8.45 -2.95
C ALA A 118 5.97 -8.89 -3.75
N GLN A 119 6.04 -8.38 -4.97
CA GLN A 119 7.19 -8.40 -5.84
C GLN A 119 7.53 -6.95 -6.17
N VAL A 120 8.61 -6.46 -5.54
CA VAL A 120 9.04 -5.07 -5.64
C VAL A 120 10.50 -5.04 -6.07
N ASP A 121 10.80 -4.24 -7.08
CA ASP A 121 12.15 -3.82 -7.42
C ASP A 121 12.42 -2.48 -6.73
N PRO A 122 13.21 -2.44 -5.63
CA PRO A 122 13.49 -1.20 -4.92
C PRO A 122 14.40 -0.25 -5.71
N LYS A 123 14.94 -0.71 -6.84
CA LYS A 123 15.91 0.00 -7.68
C LYS A 123 17.18 0.38 -6.93
N GLY A 124 18.07 1.05 -7.66
CA GLY A 124 19.36 1.52 -7.17
C GLY A 124 20.43 0.44 -7.06
N SER A 125 21.36 0.62 -6.13
CA SER A 125 22.64 -0.10 -6.05
C SER A 125 22.57 -1.43 -5.28
N LEU A 126 21.41 -1.75 -4.68
CA LEU A 126 21.28 -2.94 -3.84
C LEU A 126 21.31 -4.24 -4.68
N PRO A 127 22.19 -5.20 -4.37
CA PRO A 127 22.17 -6.50 -5.01
C PRO A 127 20.83 -7.22 -4.78
N LYS A 128 20.29 -7.85 -5.82
CA LYS A 128 18.97 -8.54 -5.77
C LYS A 128 18.86 -9.55 -4.62
N TRP A 129 19.95 -10.24 -4.27
CA TRP A 129 19.95 -11.21 -3.16
C TRP A 129 19.76 -10.54 -1.80
N VAL A 130 20.29 -9.32 -1.61
CA VAL A 130 20.10 -8.53 -0.37
C VAL A 130 18.64 -8.13 -0.24
N VAL A 131 18.04 -7.66 -1.34
CA VAL A 131 16.62 -7.30 -1.40
C VAL A 131 15.75 -8.50 -1.03
N SER A 132 15.97 -9.65 -1.68
CA SER A 132 15.21 -10.88 -1.43
C SER A 132 15.30 -11.31 0.03
N LYS A 133 16.51 -11.30 0.61
CA LYS A 133 16.72 -11.66 2.02
C LYS A 133 16.03 -10.67 2.96
N ALA A 134 16.15 -9.37 2.71
CA ALA A 134 15.50 -8.34 3.53
C ALA A 134 13.96 -8.48 3.51
N SER A 135 13.36 -8.75 2.34
CA SER A 135 11.91 -8.93 2.21
C SER A 135 11.37 -10.08 3.06
N GLN A 136 12.14 -11.18 3.23
CA GLN A 136 11.75 -12.31 4.09
C GLN A 136 11.61 -11.92 5.57
N TYR A 137 12.40 -10.94 6.04
CA TYR A 137 12.32 -10.43 7.42
C TYR A 137 11.33 -9.27 7.57
N LEU A 138 11.27 -8.39 6.57
CA LEU A 138 10.44 -7.18 6.61
C LEU A 138 8.95 -7.51 6.48
N ALA A 139 8.58 -8.50 5.66
CA ALA A 139 7.17 -8.87 5.46
C ALA A 139 6.50 -9.31 6.78
N PRO A 140 7.03 -10.30 7.54
CA PRO A 140 6.43 -10.67 8.83
C PRO A 140 6.35 -9.51 9.84
N LYS A 141 7.36 -8.63 9.86
CA LYS A 141 7.38 -7.46 10.74
C LYS A 141 6.30 -6.44 10.36
N MET A 142 6.08 -6.22 9.07
CA MET A 142 5.00 -5.37 8.56
C MET A 142 3.64 -5.94 8.93
N MET A 143 3.43 -7.24 8.72
CA MET A 143 2.17 -7.92 9.04
C MET A 143 1.83 -7.81 10.53
N LYS A 144 2.82 -7.98 11.42
CA LYS A 144 2.64 -7.74 12.87
C LYS A 144 2.32 -6.28 13.21
N LYS A 145 2.85 -5.31 12.46
CA LYS A 145 2.50 -3.88 12.64
C LYS A 145 1.06 -3.61 12.20
N ILE A 146 0.63 -4.17 11.07
CA ILE A 146 -0.75 -4.08 10.59
C ILE A 146 -1.70 -4.64 11.64
N HIS A 147 -1.43 -5.83 12.17
CA HIS A 147 -2.24 -6.42 13.24
C HIS A 147 -2.35 -5.48 14.46
N LYS A 148 -1.23 -4.94 14.95
CA LYS A 148 -1.24 -3.96 16.05
C LYS A 148 -2.00 -2.67 15.73
N ALA A 149 -1.97 -2.24 14.48
CA ALA A 149 -2.73 -1.09 14.02
C ALA A 149 -4.24 -1.40 14.04
N CYS A 150 -4.64 -2.59 13.63
CA CYS A 150 -6.04 -3.03 13.68
C CYS A 150 -6.63 -3.00 15.09
N LEU A 151 -5.88 -3.44 16.09
CA LEU A 151 -6.33 -3.38 17.49
C LEU A 151 -6.62 -1.95 17.99
N LYS A 152 -6.00 -0.95 17.38
CA LYS A 152 -6.15 0.47 17.74
C LYS A 152 -7.04 1.25 16.78
N TYR A 153 -7.47 0.64 15.68
CA TYR A 153 -8.19 1.34 14.62
C TYR A 153 -9.59 1.79 15.03
N PRO A 154 -10.44 0.94 15.67
CA PRO A 154 -11.80 1.36 16.02
C PRO A 154 -11.85 2.60 16.89
N SER A 155 -11.01 2.67 17.92
CA SER A 155 -10.95 3.84 18.83
C SER A 155 -10.38 5.07 18.14
N TRP A 156 -9.37 4.92 17.27
CA TRP A 156 -8.86 6.03 16.48
C TRP A 156 -9.90 6.56 15.49
N LYS A 157 -10.55 5.67 14.75
CA LYS A 157 -11.51 6.05 13.68
C LYS A 157 -12.73 6.78 14.23
N GLN A 158 -13.19 6.41 15.43
CA GLN A 158 -14.26 7.14 16.13
C GLN A 158 -13.95 8.64 16.32
N GLN A 159 -12.67 8.99 16.45
CA GLN A 159 -12.21 10.37 16.66
C GLN A 159 -11.85 11.08 15.35
N HIS A 160 -11.82 10.37 14.21
CA HIS A 160 -11.31 10.86 12.92
C HIS A 160 -12.30 10.51 11.80
N ASN A 161 -13.41 11.26 11.75
CA ASN A 161 -14.46 11.12 10.74
C ASN A 161 -15.00 9.69 10.63
N ALA A 162 -15.59 9.18 11.72
CA ALA A 162 -15.99 7.79 11.87
C ALA A 162 -16.84 7.22 10.70
N GLY A 163 -17.71 8.05 10.12
CA GLY A 163 -18.58 7.68 9.00
C GLY A 163 -17.92 7.77 7.61
N THR A 164 -16.70 8.31 7.49
CA THR A 164 -16.01 8.47 6.21
C THR A 164 -15.14 7.28 5.91
N LYS A 165 -15.64 6.41 5.02
CA LYS A 165 -14.96 5.22 4.48
C LYS A 165 -15.23 5.11 2.97
N PRO A 166 -14.55 5.94 2.14
CA PRO A 166 -14.81 6.00 0.69
C PRO A 166 -14.57 4.67 -0.05
N TRP A 167 -13.76 3.78 0.52
CA TRP A 167 -13.54 2.43 -0.01
C TRP A 167 -14.74 1.48 0.16
N LEU A 168 -15.64 1.76 1.11
CA LEU A 168 -16.93 1.07 1.29
C LEU A 168 -18.09 1.83 0.63
N HIS A 169 -17.96 3.17 0.59
CA HIS A 169 -18.99 4.11 0.16
C HIS A 169 -18.42 5.04 -0.90
N PRO A 170 -18.33 4.61 -2.17
CA PRO A 170 -17.66 5.37 -3.23
C PRO A 170 -18.22 6.78 -3.45
N GLU A 171 -19.48 7.02 -3.10
CA GLU A 171 -20.12 8.33 -3.13
C GLU A 171 -19.51 9.35 -2.17
N GLN A 172 -18.76 8.89 -1.17
CA GLN A 172 -18.01 9.74 -0.24
C GLN A 172 -16.66 10.20 -0.82
N ASN A 173 -16.24 9.63 -1.96
CA ASN A 173 -14.94 9.93 -2.56
C ASN A 173 -14.95 11.35 -3.15
N LYS A 174 -13.92 12.13 -2.80
CA LYS A 174 -13.74 13.52 -3.26
C LYS A 174 -12.53 13.67 -4.20
N LEU A 175 -11.88 12.57 -4.56
CA LEU A 175 -10.76 12.58 -5.49
C LEU A 175 -11.22 13.02 -6.88
N PRO A 176 -10.35 13.71 -7.65
CA PRO A 176 -10.62 13.92 -9.06
C PRO A 176 -10.71 12.58 -9.79
N THR A 177 -11.56 12.51 -10.81
CA THR A 177 -11.64 11.34 -11.70
C THR A 177 -10.55 11.42 -12.76
N MET A 178 -9.99 10.26 -13.14
CA MET A 178 -8.98 10.12 -14.19
C MET A 178 -9.36 8.98 -15.13
N VAL A 179 -8.96 9.06 -16.40
CA VAL A 179 -9.09 7.94 -17.34
C VAL A 179 -7.80 7.13 -17.40
N LEU A 180 -7.91 5.81 -17.58
CA LEU A 180 -6.78 4.89 -17.57
C LEU A 180 -5.71 5.23 -18.63
N SER A 181 -6.11 5.80 -19.77
CA SER A 181 -5.20 6.18 -20.86
C SER A 181 -4.24 7.33 -20.52
N GLU A 182 -4.48 8.07 -19.44
CA GLU A 182 -3.55 9.09 -18.94
C GLU A 182 -2.35 8.49 -18.20
N LEU A 183 -2.44 7.20 -17.84
CA LEU A 183 -1.38 6.47 -17.16
C LEU A 183 -0.58 5.65 -18.17
N ALA A 184 0.71 5.48 -17.89
CA ALA A 184 1.55 4.53 -18.61
C ALA A 184 2.04 3.42 -17.67
N LEU A 185 2.31 2.24 -18.22
CA LEU A 185 2.84 1.13 -17.42
C LEU A 185 4.25 1.48 -16.94
N GLN A 186 4.51 1.23 -15.65
CA GLN A 186 5.86 1.33 -15.10
C GLN A 186 6.54 -0.05 -15.21
N HIS A 187 7.32 -0.26 -16.27
CA HIS A 187 8.11 -1.48 -16.38
C HIS A 187 9.28 -1.46 -15.40
N ALA A 188 9.60 -2.62 -14.83
CA ALA A 188 10.80 -2.78 -14.01
C ALA A 188 12.06 -2.53 -14.84
N ALA A 189 12.11 -2.87 -16.13
CA ALA A 189 13.31 -2.66 -16.96
C ALA A 189 13.49 -1.23 -17.49
N SER A 190 12.51 -0.33 -17.35
CA SER A 190 12.44 0.94 -18.09
C SER A 190 12.70 2.20 -17.26
N LEU A 191 13.45 2.11 -16.15
CA LEU A 191 13.87 3.28 -15.38
C LEU A 191 15.38 3.45 -15.49
N GLU A 192 15.78 4.70 -15.72
CA GLU A 192 17.17 5.14 -15.68
C GLU A 192 17.74 4.85 -14.28
N ASP A 193 18.99 4.37 -14.24
CA ASP A 193 19.71 4.15 -13.00
C ASP A 193 19.92 5.51 -12.31
N ILE A 194 19.13 5.78 -11.27
CA ILE A 194 19.40 6.90 -10.38
C ILE A 194 20.64 6.50 -9.58
N ASP A 195 21.73 7.23 -9.80
CA ASP A 195 22.96 7.08 -9.03
C ASP A 195 22.63 7.23 -7.53
N GLU A 196 22.83 6.16 -6.76
CA GLU A 196 22.58 6.15 -5.31
C GLU A 196 23.72 6.79 -4.51
N SER A 197 24.78 7.23 -5.18
CA SER A 197 25.91 7.98 -4.62
C SER A 197 25.52 9.38 -4.13
#